data_AF-A0A920L3L5-F1
#
_entry.id   AF-A0A920L3L5-F1
#
_cell.length_a   1.000
_cell.length_b   1.000
_cell.length_c   1.000
_cell.angle_alpha   90.00
_cell.angle_beta   90.00
_cell.angle_gamma   90.00
#
_symmetry.space_group_name_H-M   'P 1'
#
loop_
_entity.id
_entity.type
_entity.pdbx_description
1 polymer ?
#
loop_
_entity_poly.entity_id
_entity_poly.type
_entity_poly.pdbx_seq_one_letter_code
_entity_poly.pdbx_strand_id
1 'polypeptide(L)'
;MADIPKELLEAELFGHEKGAFTGADDKRIGRFEQADGGTLFLDEIGDMQLETQTRLLRVLSNGEFYRVGGREPIKVDVRIITATHQNIEELVKAGNFREDLFHRLNVIKLSLPKLSDRKEDIPTLVKHFFQKSSDELKEEKKYLSAEVEEYFMTLSWPGNVRQLENTCRWLTVMSPTREVKLEDLPDDLKVENVENLNDWTKVLQSWSENYLSKGKNNLLEEAIPEFERTIIKVALNKTMGRKKEAAELLGWGRNTLTRKIKELGLES
;
A
#
# COMPACT_ATOMS: atom_id res chain seq x y z
N MET A 1 18.91 -0.31 -1.86
CA MET A 1 19.20 0.82 -0.95
C MET A 1 20.71 0.82 -0.72
N ALA A 2 21.39 1.95 -0.83
CA ALA A 2 22.85 2.00 -0.67
C ALA A 2 23.23 1.39 0.69
N ASP A 3 24.21 0.49 0.69
CA ASP A 3 24.73 -0.22 1.86
C ASP A 3 25.48 0.79 2.74
N ILE A 4 24.71 1.60 3.50
CA ILE A 4 25.26 2.53 4.48
C ILE A 4 26.03 1.67 5.49
N PRO A 5 27.34 1.91 5.70
CA PRO A 5 28.12 1.14 6.65
C PRO A 5 27.43 1.10 8.01
N LYS A 6 27.34 -0.08 8.62
CA LYS A 6 26.61 -0.33 9.88
C LYS A 6 26.95 0.67 10.99
N GLU A 7 28.23 1.04 11.03
CA GLU A 7 28.82 2.01 11.96
C GLU A 7 28.26 3.42 11.77
N LEU A 8 27.83 3.78 10.54
CA LEU A 8 27.30 5.10 10.22
C LEU A 8 25.93 5.33 10.89
N LEU A 9 25.04 4.33 10.88
CA LEU A 9 23.72 4.45 11.50
C LEU A 9 23.84 4.61 13.02
N GLU A 10 24.71 3.82 13.67
CA GLU A 10 24.95 3.95 15.10
C GLU A 10 25.57 5.31 15.45
N ALA A 11 26.54 5.75 14.64
CA ALA A 11 27.19 7.04 14.81
C ALA A 11 26.23 8.21 14.58
N GLU A 12 25.25 8.09 13.68
CA GLU A 12 24.22 9.11 13.49
C GLU A 12 23.25 9.17 14.67
N LEU A 13 22.75 8.02 15.14
CA LEU A 13 21.77 7.97 16.22
C LEU A 13 22.38 8.35 17.58
N PHE A 14 23.50 7.74 17.94
CA PHE A 14 24.10 7.84 19.28
C PHE A 14 25.34 8.75 19.32
N GLY A 15 25.83 9.22 18.18
CA GLY A 15 27.08 9.99 18.13
C GLY A 15 28.31 9.11 18.33
N HIS A 16 29.48 9.69 18.18
CA HIS A 16 30.75 8.99 18.33
C HIS A 16 31.82 9.87 18.98
N GLU A 17 32.73 9.23 19.69
CA GLU A 17 33.97 9.85 20.16
C GLU A 17 35.05 9.79 19.08
N LYS A 18 36.08 10.63 19.22
CA LYS A 18 37.23 10.64 18.30
C LYS A 18 37.91 9.27 18.26
N GLY A 19 38.14 8.74 17.06
CA GLY A 19 38.78 7.44 16.85
C GLY A 19 37.89 6.22 17.05
N ALA A 20 36.56 6.39 17.11
CA ALA A 20 35.62 5.28 17.29
C ALA A 20 35.58 4.29 16.11
N PHE A 21 35.83 4.76 14.88
CA PHE A 21 35.91 3.96 13.65
C PHE A 21 36.81 4.69 12.63
N THR A 22 37.12 4.05 11.50
CA THR A 22 37.95 4.65 10.46
C THR A 22 37.26 5.87 9.83
N GLY A 23 37.83 7.07 9.99
CA GLY A 23 37.23 8.35 9.56
C GLY A 23 36.51 9.12 10.67
N ALA A 24 36.52 8.63 11.91
CA ALA A 24 36.05 9.37 13.09
C ALA A 24 37.10 10.38 13.59
N ASP A 25 37.40 11.40 12.78
CA ASP A 25 38.47 12.38 13.06
C ASP A 25 38.13 13.31 14.24
N ASP A 26 36.85 13.60 14.40
CA ASP A 26 36.30 14.48 15.43
C ASP A 26 35.14 13.81 16.17
N LYS A 27 34.82 14.36 17.34
CA LYS A 27 33.65 13.97 18.12
C LYS A 27 32.38 14.51 17.48
N ARG A 28 31.34 13.68 17.35
CA ARG A 28 30.04 14.10 16.80
C ARG A 28 28.88 13.72 17.72
N ILE A 29 27.98 14.67 17.89
CA ILE A 29 26.73 14.52 18.65
C ILE A 29 25.71 13.75 17.81
N GLY A 30 25.08 12.74 18.41
CA GLY A 30 24.04 11.93 17.76
C GLY A 30 22.65 12.55 17.78
N ARG A 31 21.70 11.95 17.07
CA ARG A 31 20.30 12.40 17.02
C ARG A 31 19.60 12.35 18.38
N PHE A 32 19.91 11.38 19.23
CA PHE A 32 19.32 11.30 20.57
C PHE A 32 19.69 12.49 21.45
N GLU A 33 20.95 12.91 21.44
CA GLU A 33 21.42 14.07 22.20
C GLU A 33 20.93 15.39 21.57
N GLN A 34 20.82 15.46 20.25
CA GLN A 34 20.21 16.62 19.57
C GLN A 34 18.72 16.79 19.88
N ALA A 35 18.01 15.70 20.14
CA ALA A 35 16.57 15.68 20.39
C ALA A 35 16.22 15.72 21.89
N ASP A 36 17.20 15.94 22.78
CA ASP A 36 16.99 16.02 24.22
C ASP A 36 15.97 17.11 24.59
N GLY A 37 14.98 16.76 25.42
CA GLY A 37 13.80 17.58 25.72
C GLY A 37 12.76 17.68 24.59
N GLY A 38 12.92 16.92 23.50
CA GLY A 38 12.14 17.05 22.27
C GLY A 38 11.46 15.75 21.81
N THR A 39 11.28 15.61 20.50
CA THR A 39 10.70 14.44 19.85
C THR A 39 11.61 13.92 18.76
N LEU A 40 11.88 12.62 18.76
CA LEU A 40 12.66 11.93 17.73
C LEU A 40 11.75 11.02 16.91
N PHE A 41 11.73 11.23 15.59
CA PHE A 41 11.04 10.36 14.65
C PHE A 41 12.05 9.38 14.02
N LEU A 42 11.78 8.09 14.16
CA LEU A 42 12.57 7.01 13.56
C LEU A 42 11.73 6.31 12.50
N ASP A 43 12.13 6.48 11.24
CA ASP A 43 11.52 5.74 10.13
C ASP A 43 12.20 4.37 9.94
N GLU A 44 11.48 3.43 9.34
CA GLU A 44 11.98 2.10 8.99
C GLU A 44 12.62 1.32 10.16
N ILE A 45 12.00 1.36 11.35
CA ILE A 45 12.53 0.70 12.57
C ILE A 45 12.75 -0.81 12.41
N GLY A 46 12.05 -1.46 11.45
CA GLY A 46 12.20 -2.88 11.15
C GLY A 46 13.57 -3.26 10.57
N ASP A 47 14.25 -2.32 9.90
CA ASP A 47 15.55 -2.57 9.25
C ASP A 47 16.74 -2.37 10.22
N MET A 48 16.47 -2.00 11.48
CA MET A 48 17.51 -1.85 12.49
C MET A 48 18.13 -3.18 12.89
N GLN A 49 19.45 -3.20 13.02
CA GLN A 49 20.21 -4.38 13.44
C GLN A 49 20.06 -4.64 14.95
N LEU A 50 20.25 -5.90 15.37
CA LEU A 50 20.09 -6.34 16.76
C LEU A 50 20.96 -5.55 17.77
N GLU A 51 22.17 -5.14 17.38
CA GLU A 51 23.08 -4.33 18.20
C GLU A 51 22.48 -2.94 18.47
N THR A 52 22.01 -2.28 17.41
CA THR A 52 21.37 -0.96 17.49
C THR A 52 20.04 -1.03 18.23
N GLN A 53 19.27 -2.11 18.06
CA GLN A 53 18.06 -2.41 18.84
C GLN A 53 18.36 -2.49 20.34
N THR A 54 19.49 -3.11 20.73
CA THR A 54 19.90 -3.22 22.14
C THR A 54 20.23 -1.85 22.74
N ARG A 55 20.88 -0.96 21.97
CA ARG A 55 21.14 0.42 22.41
C ARG A 55 19.86 1.23 22.52
N LEU A 56 18.96 1.12 21.54
CA LEU A 56 17.66 1.79 21.56
C LEU A 56 16.83 1.35 22.77
N LEU A 57 16.85 0.06 23.09
CA LEU A 57 16.20 -0.49 24.28
C LEU A 57 16.70 0.18 25.57
N ARG A 58 18.01 0.47 25.69
CA ARG A 58 18.57 1.18 26.85
C ARG A 58 18.07 2.61 26.95
N VAL A 59 17.98 3.34 25.83
CA VAL A 59 17.40 4.68 25.81
C VAL A 59 15.96 4.64 26.30
N LEU A 60 15.15 3.73 25.74
CA LEU A 60 13.74 3.57 26.12
C LEU A 60 13.53 3.07 27.55
N SER A 61 14.54 2.42 28.16
CA SER A 61 14.45 1.85 29.50
C SER A 61 14.91 2.80 30.59
N ASN A 62 16.06 3.43 30.37
CA ASN A 62 16.80 4.14 31.40
C ASN A 62 16.94 5.64 31.08
N GLY A 63 16.53 6.08 29.88
CA GLY A 63 16.80 7.43 29.40
C GLY A 63 18.29 7.70 29.22
N GLU A 64 19.10 6.69 28.95
CA GLU A 64 20.55 6.84 28.81
C GLU A 64 21.14 5.98 27.69
N PHE A 65 22.22 6.45 27.08
CA PHE A 65 23.01 5.71 26.10
C PHE A 65 24.50 6.07 26.15
N TYR A 66 25.29 5.35 25.36
CA TYR A 66 26.73 5.59 25.21
C TYR A 66 27.02 5.94 23.75
N ARG A 67 27.86 6.95 23.53
CA ARG A 67 28.40 7.22 22.19
C ARG A 67 29.18 6.02 21.67
N VAL A 68 29.27 5.86 20.36
CA VAL A 68 30.15 4.84 19.76
C VAL A 68 31.60 5.13 20.17
N GLY A 69 32.26 4.14 20.78
CA GLY A 69 33.61 4.28 21.37
C GLY A 69 33.65 5.02 22.73
N GLY A 70 32.53 5.57 23.19
CA GLY A 70 32.43 6.27 24.47
C GLY A 70 32.17 5.35 25.66
N ARG A 71 32.64 5.75 26.84
CA ARG A 71 32.40 5.05 28.12
C ARG A 71 31.51 5.81 29.08
N GLU A 72 31.24 7.07 28.79
CA GLU A 72 30.39 7.92 29.62
C GLU A 72 28.92 7.77 29.21
N PRO A 73 28.02 7.46 30.16
CA PRO A 73 26.59 7.45 29.88
C PRO A 73 26.06 8.88 29.72
N ILE A 74 25.25 9.10 28.70
CA ILE A 74 24.57 10.36 28.43
C ILE A 74 23.09 10.15 28.70
N LYS A 75 22.53 10.96 29.60
CA LYS A 75 21.10 10.97 29.87
C LYS A 75 20.37 11.89 28.91
N VAL A 76 19.24 11.44 28.40
CA VAL A 76 18.35 12.20 27.51
C VAL A 76 16.89 11.91 27.84
N ASP A 77 16.05 12.92 27.68
CA ASP A 77 14.60 12.82 27.75
C ASP A 77 14.00 13.11 26.37
N VAL A 78 13.54 12.06 25.68
CA VAL A 78 13.10 12.17 24.29
C VAL A 78 11.81 11.40 24.09
N ARG A 79 10.80 12.06 23.50
CA ARG A 79 9.62 11.38 22.98
C ARG A 79 9.96 10.67 21.68
N ILE A 80 9.78 9.36 21.62
CA ILE A 80 10.07 8.59 20.40
C ILE A 80 8.78 8.31 19.62
N ILE A 81 8.80 8.56 18.31
CA ILE A 81 7.78 8.14 17.36
C ILE A 81 8.46 7.26 16.32
N THR A 82 7.95 6.04 16.11
CA THR A 82 8.54 5.09 15.15
C THR A 82 7.57 4.74 14.04
N ALA A 83 8.09 4.54 12.83
CA ALA A 83 7.34 4.03 11.69
C ALA A 83 8.05 2.84 11.05
N THR A 84 7.29 1.95 10.40
CA THR A 84 7.82 0.81 9.64
C THR A 84 6.78 0.32 8.64
N HIS A 85 7.26 -0.20 7.51
CA HIS A 85 6.45 -0.89 6.52
C HIS A 85 6.42 -2.42 6.74
N GLN A 86 7.28 -2.95 7.63
CA GLN A 86 7.43 -4.37 7.90
C GLN A 86 6.53 -4.84 9.05
N ASN A 87 6.12 -6.10 9.00
CA ASN A 87 5.40 -6.73 10.11
C ASN A 87 6.37 -7.11 11.23
N ILE A 88 6.49 -6.24 12.25
CA ILE A 88 7.41 -6.46 13.37
C ILE A 88 7.10 -7.76 14.13
N GLU A 89 5.83 -8.18 14.22
CA GLU A 89 5.47 -9.43 14.90
C GLU A 89 6.06 -10.67 14.20
N GLU A 90 6.16 -10.63 12.87
CA GLU A 90 6.84 -11.68 12.09
C GLU A 90 8.35 -11.63 12.26
N LEU A 91 8.95 -10.43 12.31
CA LEU A 91 10.38 -10.26 12.55
C LEU A 91 10.80 -10.75 13.94
N VAL A 92 9.94 -10.56 14.94
CA VAL A 92 10.15 -11.11 16.29
C VAL A 92 10.14 -12.63 16.26
N LYS A 93 9.16 -13.25 15.60
CA LYS A 93 9.10 -14.71 15.43
C LYS A 93 10.31 -15.27 14.68
N ALA A 94 10.84 -14.52 13.71
CA ALA A 94 12.03 -14.88 12.95
C ALA A 94 13.35 -14.64 13.72
N GLY A 95 13.32 -13.99 14.89
CA GLY A 95 14.52 -13.64 15.67
C GLY A 95 15.31 -12.44 15.13
N ASN A 96 14.79 -11.74 14.13
CA ASN A 96 15.42 -10.55 13.54
C ASN A 96 15.08 -9.26 14.31
N PHE A 97 14.06 -9.30 15.16
CA PHE A 97 13.67 -8.17 16.01
C PHE A 97 13.48 -8.64 17.46
N ARG A 98 13.95 -7.86 18.42
CA ARG A 98 13.83 -8.22 19.83
C ARG A 98 12.42 -7.99 20.36
N GLU A 99 11.89 -8.99 21.05
CA GLU A 99 10.56 -8.95 21.68
C GLU A 99 10.45 -7.84 22.75
N ASP A 100 11.49 -7.66 23.57
CA ASP A 100 11.54 -6.63 24.63
C ASP A 100 11.46 -5.20 24.07
N LEU A 101 12.11 -4.94 22.94
CA LEU A 101 12.04 -3.67 22.24
C LEU A 101 10.66 -3.46 21.63
N PHE A 102 10.09 -4.49 21.00
CA PHE A 102 8.77 -4.41 20.39
C PHE A 102 7.70 -3.98 21.41
N HIS A 103 7.69 -4.58 22.61
CA HIS A 103 6.73 -4.21 23.65
C HIS A 103 6.89 -2.78 24.16
N ARG A 104 8.11 -2.21 24.15
CA ARG A 104 8.34 -0.81 24.54
C ARG A 104 7.97 0.19 23.45
N LEU A 105 8.07 -0.19 22.19
CA LEU A 105 7.66 0.65 21.07
C LEU A 105 6.16 0.61 20.82
N ASN A 106 5.55 -0.58 20.94
CA ASN A 106 4.16 -0.84 20.60
C ASN A 106 3.18 -0.48 21.74
N VAL A 107 3.32 0.72 22.31
CA VAL A 107 2.40 1.25 23.34
C VAL A 107 1.12 1.76 22.70
N ILE A 108 1.25 2.55 21.63
CA ILE A 108 0.13 3.07 20.83
C ILE A 108 0.43 2.80 19.36
N LYS A 109 -0.33 1.87 18.77
CA LYS A 109 -0.18 1.49 17.36
C LYS A 109 -1.15 2.29 16.50
N LEU A 110 -0.63 2.98 15.49
CA LEU A 110 -1.41 3.60 14.43
C LEU A 110 -1.20 2.82 13.13
N SER A 111 -2.28 2.29 12.57
CA SER A 111 -2.23 1.65 11.25
C SER A 111 -2.62 2.67 10.19
N LEU A 112 -1.72 2.95 9.25
CA LEU A 112 -2.02 3.82 8.12
C LEU A 112 -2.76 3.02 7.04
N PRO A 113 -3.95 3.47 6.58
CA PRO A 113 -4.67 2.81 5.50
C PRO A 113 -3.93 2.98 4.17
N LYS A 114 -4.07 2.00 3.27
CA LYS A 114 -3.57 2.15 1.90
C LYS A 114 -4.42 3.15 1.14
N LEU A 115 -3.88 3.74 0.08
CA LEU A 115 -4.65 4.65 -0.77
C LEU A 115 -5.89 3.97 -1.39
N SER A 116 -5.79 2.67 -1.70
CA SER A 116 -6.89 1.84 -2.17
C SER A 116 -8.07 1.75 -1.19
N ASP A 117 -7.82 1.92 0.10
CA ASP A 117 -8.83 1.80 1.16
C ASP A 117 -9.57 3.15 1.37
N ARG A 118 -9.07 4.23 0.75
CA ARG A 118 -9.58 5.60 0.87
C ARG A 118 -9.67 6.29 -0.50
N LYS A 119 -10.30 5.62 -1.46
CA LYS A 119 -10.39 6.07 -2.86
C LYS A 119 -11.06 7.44 -3.02
N GLU A 120 -11.95 7.79 -2.11
CA GLU A 120 -12.64 9.08 -2.06
C GLU A 120 -11.69 10.29 -1.93
N ASP A 121 -10.50 10.08 -1.34
CA ASP A 121 -9.49 11.14 -1.17
C ASP A 121 -8.69 11.42 -2.46
N ILE A 122 -8.69 10.48 -3.42
CA ILE A 122 -7.85 10.54 -4.63
C ILE A 122 -8.08 11.82 -5.43
N PRO A 123 -9.32 12.24 -5.76
CA PRO A 123 -9.54 13.47 -6.54
C PRO A 123 -8.98 14.72 -5.86
N THR A 124 -9.09 14.80 -4.54
CA THR A 124 -8.57 15.94 -3.76
C THR A 124 -7.04 15.94 -3.73
N LEU A 125 -6.42 14.76 -3.55
CA LEU A 125 -4.98 14.59 -3.60
C LEU A 125 -4.40 14.94 -4.97
N VAL A 126 -5.05 14.49 -6.05
CA VAL A 126 -4.63 14.80 -7.42
C VAL A 126 -4.64 16.31 -7.68
N LYS A 127 -5.70 17.02 -7.27
CA LYS A 127 -5.79 18.49 -7.40
C LYS A 127 -4.65 19.19 -6.66
N HIS A 128 -4.28 18.67 -5.48
CA HIS A 128 -3.13 19.17 -4.72
C HIS A 128 -1.80 18.89 -5.42
N PHE A 129 -1.57 17.68 -5.92
CA PHE A 129 -0.32 17.31 -6.57
C PHE A 129 -0.11 18.00 -7.92
N PHE A 130 -1.16 18.24 -8.70
CA PHE A 130 -1.05 19.07 -9.91
C PHE A 130 -0.71 20.51 -9.59
N GLN A 131 -1.29 21.07 -8.53
CA GLN A 131 -0.93 22.43 -8.08
C GLN A 131 0.56 22.48 -7.68
N LYS A 132 0.98 21.56 -6.80
CA LYS A 132 2.37 21.47 -6.34
C LYS A 132 3.36 21.30 -7.51
N SER A 133 3.04 20.42 -8.47
CA SER A 133 3.90 20.15 -9.63
C SER A 133 3.95 21.34 -10.60
N SER A 134 2.83 22.02 -10.82
CA SER A 134 2.76 23.24 -11.63
C SER A 134 3.60 24.37 -11.04
N ASP A 135 3.53 24.57 -9.72
CA ASP A 135 4.33 25.59 -9.02
C ASP A 135 5.84 25.26 -9.06
N GLU A 136 6.21 23.99 -8.87
CA GLU A 136 7.61 23.52 -8.91
C GLU A 136 8.22 23.63 -10.33
N LEU A 137 7.46 23.24 -11.36
CA LEU A 137 7.93 23.18 -12.74
C LEU A 137 7.71 24.50 -13.51
N LYS A 138 6.99 25.46 -12.92
CA LYS A 138 6.53 26.71 -13.57
C LYS A 138 5.72 26.47 -14.84
N GLU A 139 4.96 25.39 -14.85
CA GLU A 139 4.09 24.97 -15.94
C GLU A 139 2.63 25.31 -15.65
N GLU A 140 1.77 25.29 -16.66
CA GLU A 140 0.34 25.50 -16.44
C GLU A 140 -0.29 24.38 -15.61
N LYS A 141 -1.19 24.76 -14.70
CA LYS A 141 -1.95 23.80 -13.91
C LYS A 141 -2.83 22.94 -14.81
N LYS A 142 -2.64 21.62 -14.67
CA LYS A 142 -3.47 20.59 -15.30
C LYS A 142 -4.58 20.12 -14.39
N TYR A 143 -5.60 19.53 -15.00
CA TYR A 143 -6.71 18.86 -14.33
C TYR A 143 -7.06 17.58 -15.09
N LEU A 144 -7.63 16.61 -14.38
CA LEU A 144 -8.12 15.39 -14.99
C LEU A 144 -9.49 15.63 -15.64
N SER A 145 -9.75 14.96 -16.76
CA SER A 145 -11.13 14.80 -17.23
C SER A 145 -11.92 13.89 -16.27
N ALA A 146 -13.25 13.98 -16.27
CA ALA A 146 -14.11 13.18 -15.39
C ALA A 146 -13.87 11.67 -15.57
N GLU A 147 -13.66 11.21 -16.81
CA GLU A 147 -13.37 9.81 -17.11
C GLU A 147 -12.05 9.34 -16.47
N VAL A 148 -11.04 10.21 -16.42
CA VAL A 148 -9.75 9.88 -15.81
C VAL A 148 -9.83 9.92 -14.28
N GLU A 149 -10.60 10.84 -13.69
CA GLU A 149 -10.85 10.84 -12.25
C GLU A 149 -11.53 9.53 -11.80
N GLU A 150 -12.56 9.10 -12.53
CA GLU A 150 -13.22 7.81 -12.28
C GLU A 150 -12.24 6.64 -12.43
N TYR A 151 -11.44 6.65 -13.49
CA TYR A 151 -10.42 5.63 -13.72
C TYR A 151 -9.41 5.56 -12.57
N PHE A 152 -8.92 6.69 -12.08
CA PHE A 152 -7.96 6.76 -10.97
C PHE A 152 -8.51 6.17 -9.68
N MET A 153 -9.82 6.26 -9.43
CA MET A 153 -10.48 5.64 -8.27
C MET A 153 -10.58 4.11 -8.40
N THR A 154 -10.53 3.56 -9.62
CA THR A 154 -10.56 2.10 -9.82
C THR A 154 -9.20 1.44 -9.57
N LEU A 155 -8.10 2.17 -9.75
CA LEU A 155 -6.74 1.65 -9.61
C LEU A 155 -6.38 1.28 -8.16
N SER A 156 -5.45 0.34 -8.02
CA SER A 156 -4.99 -0.20 -6.74
C SER A 156 -3.91 0.66 -6.07
N TRP A 157 -3.13 1.40 -6.85
CA TRP A 157 -2.03 2.28 -6.39
C TRP A 157 -1.04 1.56 -5.44
N PRO A 158 -0.29 0.55 -5.90
CA PRO A 158 0.67 -0.19 -5.06
C PRO A 158 1.71 0.71 -4.37
N GLY A 159 2.17 1.78 -5.02
CA GLY A 159 3.07 2.77 -4.43
C GLY A 159 2.36 3.88 -3.64
N ASN A 160 1.05 3.72 -3.37
CA ASN A 160 0.21 4.63 -2.60
C ASN A 160 0.33 6.09 -3.08
N VAL A 161 0.37 7.02 -2.12
CA VAL A 161 0.42 8.46 -2.36
C VAL A 161 1.65 8.87 -3.17
N ARG A 162 2.80 8.19 -3.00
CA ARG A 162 4.03 8.50 -3.76
C ARG A 162 3.87 8.17 -5.25
N GLN A 163 3.25 7.05 -5.58
CA GLN A 163 2.96 6.70 -6.98
C GLN A 163 2.01 7.73 -7.59
N LEU A 164 0.93 8.09 -6.87
CA LEU A 164 -0.03 9.10 -7.33
C LEU A 164 0.65 10.46 -7.57
N GLU A 165 1.50 10.92 -6.65
CA GLU A 165 2.28 12.16 -6.78
C GLU A 165 3.19 12.11 -8.03
N ASN A 166 3.94 11.03 -8.20
CA ASN A 166 4.83 10.86 -9.35
C ASN A 166 4.06 10.82 -10.67
N THR A 167 2.91 10.15 -10.73
CA THR A 167 2.03 10.15 -11.89
C THR A 167 1.55 11.56 -12.22
N CYS A 168 1.09 12.33 -11.23
CA CYS A 168 0.66 13.72 -11.44
C CYS A 168 1.81 14.60 -11.94
N ARG A 169 3.01 14.44 -11.37
CA ARG A 169 4.21 15.15 -11.81
C ARG A 169 4.57 14.81 -13.26
N TRP A 170 4.56 13.53 -13.61
CA TRP A 170 4.82 13.06 -14.97
C TRP A 170 3.78 13.60 -15.97
N LEU A 171 2.49 13.55 -15.62
CA LEU A 171 1.41 14.10 -16.45
C LEU A 171 1.54 15.61 -16.65
N THR A 172 2.04 16.33 -15.65
CA THR A 172 2.32 17.77 -15.76
C THR A 172 3.35 18.07 -16.85
N VAL A 173 4.35 17.21 -17.03
CA VAL A 173 5.38 17.39 -18.07
C VAL A 173 4.94 16.82 -19.42
N MET A 174 4.28 15.66 -19.42
CA MET A 174 4.10 14.86 -20.64
C MET A 174 2.79 15.10 -21.38
N SER A 175 1.70 15.46 -20.67
CA SER A 175 0.42 15.70 -21.35
C SER A 175 0.50 16.95 -22.23
N PRO A 176 0.06 16.91 -23.48
CA PRO A 176 0.14 18.06 -24.39
C PRO A 176 -0.89 19.16 -24.06
N THR A 177 -1.93 18.83 -23.27
CA THR A 177 -3.02 19.75 -22.98
C THR A 177 -3.21 19.94 -21.47
N ARG A 178 -4.02 20.93 -21.08
CA ARG A 178 -4.36 21.18 -19.67
C ARG A 178 -5.30 20.15 -19.08
N GLU A 179 -6.14 19.55 -19.93
CA GLU A 179 -7.08 18.50 -19.55
C GLU A 179 -6.46 17.14 -19.88
N VAL A 180 -6.07 16.39 -18.85
CA VAL A 180 -5.49 15.06 -19.03
C VAL A 180 -6.60 14.08 -19.42
N LYS A 181 -6.40 13.37 -20.53
CA LYS A 181 -7.30 12.32 -21.02
C LYS A 181 -6.72 10.93 -20.77
N LEU A 182 -7.54 9.88 -20.93
CA LEU A 182 -7.11 8.47 -20.79
C LEU A 182 -5.96 8.13 -21.74
N GLU A 183 -5.91 8.77 -22.90
CA GLU A 183 -4.87 8.63 -23.92
C GLU A 183 -3.49 9.01 -23.39
N ASP A 184 -3.44 10.07 -22.58
CA ASP A 184 -2.22 10.67 -22.03
C ASP A 184 -1.64 9.86 -20.86
N LEU A 185 -2.38 8.87 -20.35
CA LEU A 185 -1.91 8.08 -19.21
C LEU A 185 -0.73 7.18 -19.58
N PRO A 186 0.25 6.99 -18.67
CA PRO A 186 1.32 6.01 -18.86
C PRO A 186 0.75 4.61 -19.08
N ASP A 187 1.40 3.82 -19.93
CA ASP A 187 0.99 2.45 -20.23
C ASP A 187 0.97 1.55 -18.99
N ASP A 188 1.86 1.78 -18.03
CA ASP A 188 1.90 1.05 -16.76
C ASP A 188 0.56 1.12 -15.99
N LEU A 189 -0.09 2.29 -15.98
CA LEU A 189 -1.40 2.46 -15.33
C LEU A 189 -2.54 1.84 -16.16
N LYS A 190 -2.40 1.81 -17.49
CA LYS A 190 -3.37 1.18 -18.40
C LYS A 190 -3.38 -0.34 -18.23
N VAL A 191 -2.22 -0.96 -18.03
CA VAL A 191 -2.06 -2.42 -17.87
C VAL A 191 -2.58 -2.92 -16.51
N GLU A 192 -2.36 -2.19 -15.41
CA GLU A 192 -2.83 -2.58 -14.07
C GLU A 192 -4.36 -2.72 -13.95
N ASN A 193 -5.14 -1.99 -14.76
CA ASN A 193 -6.61 -2.10 -14.72
C ASN A 193 -7.12 -3.34 -15.47
N VAL A 194 -6.38 -3.81 -16.48
CA VAL A 194 -6.74 -5.04 -17.21
C VAL A 194 -6.54 -6.27 -16.32
N GLU A 195 -5.56 -6.26 -15.40
CA GLU A 195 -5.38 -7.35 -14.43
C GLU A 195 -6.42 -7.31 -13.28
N ASN A 196 -6.80 -6.12 -12.79
CA ASN A 196 -7.76 -6.01 -11.69
C ASN A 196 -9.22 -6.24 -12.11
N LEU A 197 -9.60 -5.94 -13.35
CA LEU A 197 -10.94 -6.25 -13.88
C LEU A 197 -11.10 -7.74 -14.24
N ASN A 198 -10.02 -8.48 -14.44
CA ASN A 198 -10.07 -9.84 -14.99
C ASN A 198 -10.09 -10.97 -13.96
N ASP A 199 -9.87 -10.72 -12.67
CA ASP A 199 -9.63 -11.83 -11.74
C ASP A 199 -10.84 -12.24 -10.89
N TRP A 200 -12.03 -12.25 -11.50
CA TRP A 200 -13.19 -12.96 -10.94
C TRP A 200 -12.86 -14.45 -10.69
N THR A 201 -11.89 -14.97 -11.42
CA THR A 201 -11.29 -16.30 -11.22
C THR A 201 -10.61 -16.44 -9.86
N LYS A 202 -9.86 -15.44 -9.37
CA LYS A 202 -9.31 -15.44 -8.00
C LYS A 202 -10.40 -15.44 -6.93
N VAL A 203 -11.45 -14.62 -7.12
CA VAL A 203 -12.59 -14.59 -6.18
C VAL A 203 -13.32 -15.93 -6.15
N LEU A 204 -13.53 -16.54 -7.32
CA LEU A 204 -14.12 -17.87 -7.44
C LEU A 204 -13.22 -18.95 -6.81
N GLN A 205 -11.90 -18.83 -6.97
CA GLN A 205 -10.94 -19.75 -6.36
C GLN A 205 -11.01 -19.69 -4.83
N SER A 206 -10.94 -18.51 -4.22
CA SER A 206 -11.04 -18.36 -2.77
C SER A 206 -12.37 -18.85 -2.21
N TRP A 207 -13.48 -18.64 -2.93
CA TRP A 207 -14.77 -19.20 -2.56
C TRP A 207 -14.78 -20.74 -2.63
N SER A 208 -14.21 -21.31 -3.69
CA SER A 208 -14.14 -22.76 -3.90
C SER A 208 -13.32 -23.46 -2.82
N GLU A 209 -12.16 -22.90 -2.46
CA GLU A 209 -11.30 -23.38 -1.38
C GLU A 209 -12.03 -23.37 -0.03
N ASN A 210 -12.76 -22.29 0.27
CA ASN A 210 -13.57 -22.19 1.49
C ASN A 210 -14.71 -23.23 1.52
N TYR A 211 -15.42 -23.39 0.39
CA TYR A 211 -16.51 -24.36 0.27
C TYR A 211 -16.04 -25.79 0.55
N LEU A 212 -14.90 -26.19 -0.04
CA LEU A 212 -14.31 -27.52 0.17
C LEU A 212 -13.75 -27.69 1.58
N SER A 213 -13.14 -26.64 2.16
CA SER A 213 -12.62 -26.67 3.55
C SER A 213 -13.70 -26.93 4.60
N LYS A 214 -14.97 -26.60 4.29
CA LYS A 214 -16.13 -26.85 5.15
C LYS A 214 -16.69 -28.27 5.02
N GLY A 215 -16.02 -29.15 4.27
CA GLY A 215 -16.43 -30.54 4.07
C GLY A 215 -17.65 -30.70 3.18
N LYS A 216 -18.04 -29.67 2.42
CA LYS A 216 -19.12 -29.77 1.44
C LYS A 216 -18.59 -30.37 0.14
N ASN A 217 -19.32 -31.33 -0.42
CA ASN A 217 -19.02 -31.95 -1.72
C ASN A 217 -19.93 -31.38 -2.82
N ASN A 218 -19.71 -31.81 -4.06
CA ASN A 218 -20.50 -31.41 -5.24
C ASN A 218 -20.53 -29.89 -5.52
N LEU A 219 -19.41 -29.20 -5.36
CA LEU A 219 -19.26 -27.75 -5.61
C LEU A 219 -19.94 -27.27 -6.90
N LEU A 220 -19.78 -28.01 -8.00
CA LEU A 220 -20.32 -27.64 -9.31
C LEU A 220 -21.86 -27.68 -9.36
N GLU A 221 -22.51 -28.52 -8.55
CA GLU A 221 -23.98 -28.57 -8.48
C GLU A 221 -24.56 -27.30 -7.84
N GLU A 222 -23.80 -26.62 -6.98
CA GLU A 222 -24.21 -25.34 -6.36
C GLU A 222 -23.72 -24.13 -7.18
N ALA A 223 -22.49 -24.20 -7.71
CA ALA A 223 -21.86 -23.08 -8.42
C ALA A 223 -22.46 -22.81 -9.80
N ILE A 224 -22.72 -23.85 -10.60
CA ILE A 224 -23.19 -23.69 -11.98
C ILE A 224 -24.57 -23.01 -12.03
N PRO A 225 -25.59 -23.43 -11.25
CA PRO A 225 -26.89 -22.78 -11.28
C PRO A 225 -26.85 -21.31 -10.88
N GLU A 226 -26.06 -20.95 -9.87
CA GLU A 226 -25.94 -19.55 -9.40
C GLU A 226 -25.20 -18.67 -10.41
N PHE A 227 -24.15 -19.21 -11.05
CA PHE A 227 -23.45 -18.52 -12.13
C PHE A 227 -24.37 -18.28 -13.33
N GLU A 228 -25.04 -19.32 -13.82
CA GLU A 228 -26.00 -19.22 -14.93
C GLU A 228 -27.12 -18.22 -14.59
N ARG A 229 -27.68 -18.29 -13.38
CA ARG A 229 -28.72 -17.37 -12.92
C ARG A 229 -28.27 -15.92 -12.95
N THR A 230 -27.07 -15.64 -12.45
CA THR A 230 -26.53 -14.28 -12.37
C THR A 230 -26.33 -13.71 -13.77
N ILE A 231 -25.70 -14.48 -14.66
CA ILE A 231 -25.40 -14.04 -16.02
C ILE A 231 -26.68 -13.89 -16.87
N ILE A 232 -27.64 -14.80 -16.74
CA ILE A 232 -28.95 -14.69 -17.42
C ILE A 232 -29.68 -13.42 -17.00
N LYS A 233 -29.69 -13.07 -15.70
CA LYS A 233 -30.30 -11.83 -15.22
C LYS A 233 -29.63 -10.59 -15.81
N VAL A 234 -28.30 -10.56 -15.86
CA VAL A 234 -27.56 -9.44 -16.45
C VAL A 234 -27.90 -9.28 -17.93
N ALA A 235 -27.90 -10.38 -18.68
CA ALA A 235 -28.23 -10.37 -20.11
C ALA A 235 -29.68 -9.92 -20.36
N LEU A 236 -30.65 -10.41 -19.57
CA LEU A 236 -32.05 -9.99 -19.68
C LEU A 236 -32.26 -8.52 -19.30
N ASN A 237 -31.58 -8.03 -18.26
CA ASN A 237 -31.64 -6.62 -17.88
C ASN A 237 -31.08 -5.72 -18.99
N LYS A 238 -29.95 -6.12 -19.59
CA LYS A 238 -29.32 -5.37 -20.68
C LYS A 238 -30.18 -5.29 -21.93
N THR A 239 -30.94 -6.35 -22.24
CA THR A 239 -31.82 -6.42 -23.42
C THR A 239 -33.29 -6.10 -23.10
N MET A 240 -33.58 -5.56 -21.92
CA MET A 240 -34.94 -5.22 -21.49
C MET A 240 -35.93 -6.39 -21.64
N GLY A 241 -35.50 -7.60 -21.29
CA GLY A 241 -36.31 -8.82 -21.34
C GLY A 241 -36.43 -9.48 -22.72
N ARG A 242 -35.74 -8.98 -23.75
CA ARG A 242 -35.76 -9.58 -25.09
C ARG A 242 -34.92 -10.86 -25.13
N LYS A 243 -35.60 -12.00 -25.00
CA LYS A 243 -34.98 -13.34 -24.91
C LYS A 243 -34.11 -13.72 -26.12
N LYS A 244 -34.40 -13.25 -27.33
CA LYS A 244 -33.58 -13.54 -28.51
C LYS A 244 -32.23 -12.83 -28.45
N GLU A 245 -32.25 -11.52 -28.20
CA GLU A 245 -31.05 -10.68 -28.05
C GLU A 245 -30.23 -11.09 -26.82
N ALA A 246 -30.88 -11.45 -25.71
CA ALA A 246 -30.19 -11.96 -24.52
C ALA A 246 -29.46 -13.29 -24.81
N ALA A 247 -30.06 -14.18 -25.61
CA ALA A 247 -29.43 -15.43 -25.98
C ALA A 247 -28.20 -15.20 -26.87
N GLU A 248 -28.28 -14.25 -27.80
CA GLU A 248 -27.15 -13.84 -28.65
C GLU A 248 -25.99 -13.27 -27.81
N LEU A 249 -26.28 -12.42 -26.81
CA LEU A 249 -25.25 -11.90 -25.88
C LEU A 249 -24.56 -13.00 -25.06
N LEU A 250 -25.28 -14.07 -24.75
CA LEU A 250 -24.76 -15.21 -24.00
C LEU A 250 -24.09 -16.28 -24.88
N GLY A 251 -24.12 -16.12 -26.21
CA GLY A 251 -23.63 -17.14 -27.15
C GLY A 251 -24.50 -18.41 -27.17
N TRP A 252 -25.75 -18.32 -26.72
CA TRP A 252 -26.69 -19.44 -26.65
C TRP A 252 -27.76 -19.36 -27.73
N GLY A 253 -28.31 -20.52 -28.10
CA GLY A 253 -29.55 -20.55 -28.87
C GLY A 253 -30.74 -20.09 -28.02
N ARG A 254 -31.72 -19.42 -28.65
CA ARG A 254 -32.97 -18.97 -27.98
C ARG A 254 -33.67 -20.09 -27.19
N ASN A 255 -33.70 -21.30 -27.73
CA ASN A 255 -34.34 -22.45 -27.09
C ASN A 255 -33.58 -22.90 -25.83
N THR A 256 -32.24 -22.82 -25.86
CA THR A 256 -31.38 -23.12 -24.71
C THR A 256 -31.59 -22.14 -23.57
N LEU A 257 -31.62 -20.83 -23.87
CA LEU A 257 -31.89 -19.80 -22.87
C LEU A 257 -33.30 -19.98 -22.26
N THR A 258 -34.30 -20.27 -23.09
CA THR A 258 -35.68 -20.46 -22.62
C THR A 258 -35.80 -21.67 -21.69
N ARG A 259 -35.12 -22.79 -22.01
CA ARG A 259 -35.06 -23.96 -21.13
C ARG A 259 -34.36 -23.65 -19.81
N LYS A 260 -33.22 -22.95 -19.84
CA LYS A 260 -32.44 -22.58 -18.65
C LYS A 260 -33.17 -21.61 -17.72
N ILE A 261 -33.90 -20.65 -18.28
CA ILE A 261 -34.78 -19.75 -17.49
C ILE A 261 -35.82 -20.55 -16.71
N LYS A 262 -36.43 -21.56 -17.35
CA LYS A 262 -37.44 -22.41 -16.72
C LYS A 262 -36.85 -23.35 -15.66
N GLU A 263 -35.70 -23.97 -15.94
CA GLU A 263 -34.99 -24.85 -15.00
C GLU A 263 -34.51 -24.11 -13.75
N LEU A 264 -34.07 -22.85 -13.90
CA LEU A 264 -33.57 -22.02 -12.81
C LEU A 264 -34.67 -21.22 -12.07
N GLY A 265 -35.93 -21.38 -12.46
CA GLY A 265 -37.07 -20.68 -11.84
C GLY A 265 -37.01 -19.15 -12.00
N LEU A 266 -36.52 -18.66 -13.14
CA LEU A 266 -36.35 -17.23 -13.44
C LEU A 266 -37.52 -16.66 -14.25
N GLU A 267 -38.63 -17.39 -14.35
CA GLU A 267 -39.88 -16.90 -14.90
C GLU A 267 -40.52 -15.96 -13.88
N SER A 268 -40.70 -14.68 -14.25
CA SER A 268 -41.63 -13.78 -13.56
C SER A 268 -43.03 -14.00 -14.10
#